data_AF-A0A5C0SEU4-F1
#
_entry.id   AF-A0A5C0SEU4-F1
#
_cell.length_a   1.000
_cell.length_b   1.000
_cell.length_c   1.000
_cell.angle_alpha   90.00
_cell.angle_beta   90.00
_cell.angle_gamma   90.00
#
_symmetry.space_group_name_H-M   'P 1'
#
loop_
_entity.id
_entity.type
_entity.pdbx_description
1 polymer ?
#
loop_
_entity_poly.entity_id
_entity_poly.type
_entity_poly.pdbx_seq_one_letter_code
_entity_poly.pdbx_strand_id
1 'polypeptide(L)'
;MIFQDYEKTGVIYHIISLPDLKKALKYGIAFDDKVTYKTKYDGFHQLIDAQKPDWIPSWVIRSKSIFASINYPKNHKFHSHSAVLSIKIDPKRCWVANENYANQIYEPYMLQNVEEFYECKDYLKKEGKMLLKKYWETSLSFEENLKVRMDKIDGYDAEVLINHTIAPEDIEIKYIVSDHRMLNVEEWKKIFCSCRG
;
A
#
# COMPACT_ATOMS: atom_id res chain seq x y z
N MET A 1 10.04 -9.29 10.44
CA MET A 1 9.62 -7.88 10.31
C MET A 1 10.79 -6.93 10.52
N ILE A 2 10.82 -5.83 9.78
CA ILE A 2 11.82 -4.74 9.88
C ILE A 2 11.57 -3.92 11.13
N PHE A 3 10.32 -3.56 11.38
CA PHE A 3 9.92 -2.71 12.49
C PHE A 3 9.34 -3.52 13.64
N GLN A 4 9.18 -2.87 14.80
CA GLN A 4 8.42 -3.43 15.91
C GLN A 4 6.93 -3.58 15.55
N ASP A 5 6.23 -4.44 16.29
CA ASP A 5 4.80 -4.71 16.07
C ASP A 5 3.93 -3.46 16.29
N TYR A 6 2.83 -3.35 15.55
CA TYR A 6 1.88 -2.23 15.67
C TYR A 6 1.39 -2.03 17.10
N GLU A 7 1.20 -3.10 17.88
CA GLU A 7 0.80 -3.01 19.29
C GLU A 7 1.80 -2.22 20.16
N LYS A 8 3.06 -2.11 19.72
CA LYS A 8 4.10 -1.33 20.40
C LYS A 8 4.27 0.06 19.80
N THR A 9 4.12 0.19 18.48
CA THR A 9 4.48 1.41 17.76
C THR A 9 3.30 2.34 17.52
N GLY A 10 2.08 1.81 17.41
CA GLY A 10 0.87 2.55 17.06
C GLY A 10 0.88 3.15 15.65
N VAL A 11 1.80 2.73 14.78
CA VAL A 11 1.98 3.28 13.43
C VAL A 11 2.10 2.16 12.39
N ILE A 12 1.73 2.48 11.15
CA ILE A 12 1.96 1.64 9.98
C ILE A 12 2.89 2.34 9.00
N TYR A 13 3.28 1.69 7.91
CA TYR A 13 4.33 2.16 7.04
C TYR A 13 3.85 2.43 5.61
N HIS A 14 4.04 3.65 5.13
CA HIS A 14 3.70 4.08 3.78
C HIS A 14 4.98 4.36 2.98
N ILE A 15 5.04 3.86 1.75
CA ILE A 15 6.14 4.13 0.83
C ILE A 15 5.70 5.26 -0.10
N ILE A 16 6.51 6.33 -0.16
CA ILE A 16 6.26 7.48 -1.03
C ILE A 16 7.45 7.73 -1.96
N SER A 17 7.19 8.26 -3.15
CA SER A 17 8.24 8.75 -4.04
C SER A 17 8.93 9.98 -3.43
N LEU A 18 10.25 10.13 -3.62
CA LEU A 18 10.95 11.32 -3.13
C LEU A 18 10.40 12.66 -3.71
N PRO A 19 9.98 12.73 -4.99
CA PRO A 19 9.33 13.94 -5.51
C PRO A 19 8.07 14.36 -4.74
N ASP A 20 7.28 13.41 -4.24
CA ASP A 20 6.03 13.68 -3.52
C ASP A 20 6.26 13.97 -2.02
N LEU A 21 7.43 13.62 -1.49
CA LEU A 21 7.74 13.71 -0.05
C LEU A 21 7.53 15.12 0.51
N LYS A 22 7.98 16.16 -0.20
CA LYS A 22 7.81 17.56 0.23
C LYS A 22 6.33 17.94 0.37
N LYS A 23 5.46 17.47 -0.55
CA LYS A 23 4.02 17.73 -0.50
C LYS A 23 3.42 17.02 0.71
N ALA A 24 3.75 15.74 0.90
CA ALA A 24 3.24 14.93 2.01
C ALA A 24 3.59 15.52 3.39
N LEU A 25 4.85 15.92 3.59
CA LEU A 25 5.27 16.52 4.88
C LEU A 25 4.64 17.89 5.14
N LYS A 26 4.27 18.64 4.10
CA LYS A 26 3.70 19.98 4.25
C LYS A 26 2.18 19.97 4.39
N TYR A 27 1.49 19.08 3.68
CA TYR A 27 0.03 19.12 3.54
C TYR A 27 -0.66 17.82 3.93
N GLY A 28 0.11 16.79 4.32
CA GLY A 28 -0.42 15.46 4.60
C GLY A 28 -0.61 14.64 3.33
N ILE A 29 -1.24 13.49 3.49
CA ILE A 29 -1.59 12.59 2.39
C ILE A 29 -3.11 12.54 2.30
N ALA A 30 -3.65 13.10 1.22
CA ALA A 30 -5.09 13.18 1.03
C ALA A 30 -5.67 11.84 0.54
N PHE A 31 -6.80 11.46 1.14
CA PHE A 31 -7.64 10.40 0.59
C PHE A 31 -8.24 10.85 -0.75
N ASP A 32 -8.37 9.94 -1.71
CA ASP A 32 -8.90 10.21 -3.05
C ASP A 32 -8.09 11.26 -3.87
N ASP A 33 -6.78 11.41 -3.58
CA ASP A 33 -5.88 12.34 -4.30
C ASP A 33 -4.91 11.62 -5.26
N LYS A 34 -5.27 10.39 -5.67
CA LYS A 34 -4.42 9.52 -6.51
C LYS A 34 -4.46 9.88 -8.00
N VAL A 35 -4.33 11.16 -8.34
CA VAL A 35 -4.22 11.61 -9.75
C VAL A 35 -3.04 10.93 -10.47
N THR A 36 -1.96 10.62 -9.77
CA THR A 36 -0.80 9.87 -10.28
C THR A 36 -1.07 8.39 -10.59
N TYR A 37 -2.14 7.80 -10.05
CA TYR A 37 -2.50 6.41 -10.33
C TYR A 37 -3.35 6.27 -11.60
N LYS A 38 -3.98 7.36 -12.05
CA LYS A 38 -4.79 7.36 -13.28
C LYS A 38 -3.97 7.02 -14.52
N THR A 39 -2.66 7.25 -14.51
CA THR A 39 -1.77 6.96 -15.63
C THR A 39 -1.05 5.61 -15.50
N LYS A 40 -0.79 5.13 -14.28
CA LYS A 40 -0.03 3.88 -14.05
C LYS A 40 -0.91 2.63 -13.94
N TYR A 41 -2.10 2.75 -13.36
CA TYR A 41 -2.95 1.60 -13.01
C TYR A 41 -4.23 1.52 -13.86
N ASP A 42 -4.45 2.45 -14.79
CA ASP A 42 -5.50 2.43 -15.83
C ASP A 42 -6.80 1.65 -15.52
N GLY A 43 -7.52 2.04 -14.46
CA GLY A 43 -8.79 1.40 -14.10
C GLY A 43 -8.71 0.11 -13.26
N PHE A 44 -7.51 -0.40 -12.98
CA PHE A 44 -7.28 -1.66 -12.26
C PHE A 44 -7.91 -1.66 -10.86
N HIS A 45 -7.76 -0.57 -10.09
CA HIS A 45 -8.38 -0.49 -8.78
C HIS A 45 -9.91 -0.44 -8.84
N GLN A 46 -10.47 0.19 -9.87
CA GLN A 46 -11.92 0.23 -10.11
C GLN A 46 -12.47 -1.15 -10.46
N LEU A 47 -11.70 -1.98 -11.19
CA LEU A 47 -12.06 -3.38 -11.44
C LEU A 47 -12.19 -4.16 -10.12
N ILE A 48 -11.25 -3.98 -9.19
CA ILE A 48 -11.26 -4.64 -7.88
C ILE A 48 -12.47 -4.17 -7.07
N ASP A 49 -12.70 -2.85 -7.03
CA ASP A 49 -13.86 -2.25 -6.34
C ASP A 49 -15.19 -2.75 -6.92
N ALA A 50 -15.28 -2.97 -8.23
CA ALA A 50 -16.50 -3.48 -8.89
C ALA A 50 -16.86 -4.92 -8.50
N GLN A 51 -15.93 -5.69 -7.91
CA GLN A 51 -16.21 -7.04 -7.39
C GLN A 51 -16.40 -7.06 -5.87
N LYS A 52 -16.47 -5.89 -5.21
CA LYS A 52 -16.64 -5.78 -3.77
C LYS A 52 -18.02 -6.28 -3.34
N PRO A 53 -18.12 -7.29 -2.46
CA PRO A 53 -19.40 -7.81 -2.02
C PRO A 53 -20.09 -6.84 -1.03
N ASP A 54 -21.42 -6.93 -0.93
CA ASP A 54 -22.26 -5.98 -0.18
C ASP A 54 -22.01 -5.98 1.34
N TRP A 55 -21.45 -7.07 1.89
CA TRP A 55 -21.10 -7.14 3.31
C TRP A 55 -19.85 -6.33 3.66
N ILE A 56 -19.00 -6.00 2.67
CA ILE A 56 -17.88 -5.07 2.88
C ILE A 56 -18.47 -3.66 3.00
N PRO A 57 -18.13 -2.90 4.06
CA PRO A 57 -18.67 -1.56 4.24
C PRO A 57 -18.50 -0.66 3.01
N SER A 58 -19.49 0.19 2.74
CA SER A 58 -19.50 1.09 1.57
C SER A 58 -18.39 2.13 1.59
N TRP A 59 -17.87 2.46 2.77
CA TRP A 59 -16.74 3.39 2.93
C TRP A 59 -15.39 2.77 2.54
N VAL A 60 -15.29 1.45 2.40
CA VAL A 60 -14.07 0.77 1.94
C VAL A 60 -14.02 0.88 0.41
N ILE A 61 -13.15 1.74 -0.10
CA ILE A 61 -12.99 1.99 -1.54
C ILE A 61 -11.50 1.96 -1.90
N ARG A 62 -11.04 0.86 -2.53
CA ARG A 62 -9.61 0.64 -2.83
C ARG A 62 -9.08 1.72 -3.76
N SER A 63 -9.83 2.10 -4.80
CA SER A 63 -9.41 3.10 -5.79
C SER A 63 -9.15 4.48 -5.20
N LYS A 64 -9.66 4.78 -4.00
CA LYS A 64 -9.49 6.05 -3.29
C LYS A 64 -8.53 5.98 -2.12
N SER A 65 -8.29 4.76 -1.61
CA SER A 65 -7.52 4.51 -0.39
C SER A 65 -6.06 4.93 -0.52
N ILE A 66 -5.43 5.34 0.58
CA ILE A 66 -3.97 5.41 0.70
C ILE A 66 -3.48 4.00 1.04
N PHE A 67 -2.40 3.53 0.40
CA PHE A 67 -1.86 2.19 0.63
C PHE A 67 -0.68 2.23 1.59
N ALA A 68 -0.66 1.33 2.53
CA ALA A 68 0.41 1.17 3.51
C ALA A 68 0.54 -0.31 3.89
N SER A 69 1.54 -0.65 4.69
CA SER A 69 1.69 -2.00 5.25
C SER A 69 1.85 -1.90 6.75
N ILE A 70 1.30 -2.86 7.49
CA ILE A 70 1.47 -2.93 8.96
C ILE A 70 2.95 -3.07 9.31
N ASN A 71 3.68 -3.86 8.51
CA ASN A 71 5.13 -4.02 8.62
C ASN A 71 5.67 -4.60 7.30
N TYR A 72 6.99 -4.74 7.22
CA TYR A 72 7.67 -5.38 6.09
C TYR A 72 8.57 -6.51 6.57
N PRO A 73 8.73 -7.61 5.80
CA PRO A 73 9.69 -8.65 6.13
C PRO A 73 11.13 -8.11 6.06
N LYS A 74 12.07 -8.73 6.79
CA LYS A 74 13.45 -8.22 6.92
C LYS A 74 14.21 -8.15 5.59
N ASN A 75 13.80 -8.96 4.62
CA ASN A 75 14.36 -9.06 3.28
C ASN A 75 13.52 -8.29 2.23
N HIS A 76 12.59 -7.42 2.66
CA HIS A 76 11.79 -6.62 1.74
C HIS A 76 12.69 -5.73 0.89
N LYS A 77 12.44 -5.71 -0.43
CA LYS A 77 13.21 -4.94 -1.40
C LYS A 77 12.47 -3.67 -1.74
N PHE A 78 12.79 -2.59 -1.05
CA PHE A 78 12.22 -1.29 -1.37
C PHE A 78 12.76 -0.77 -2.71
N HIS A 79 11.89 -0.12 -3.47
CA HIS A 79 12.30 0.59 -4.68
C HIS A 79 13.15 1.81 -4.32
N SER A 80 14.27 1.98 -5.02
CA SER A 80 15.11 3.18 -4.92
C SER A 80 14.30 4.44 -5.21
N HIS A 81 14.79 5.58 -4.71
CA HIS A 81 14.16 6.89 -4.89
C HIS A 81 12.80 7.02 -4.18
N SER A 82 12.65 6.31 -3.06
CA SER A 82 11.50 6.38 -2.19
C SER A 82 11.89 6.73 -0.75
N ALA A 83 10.90 7.13 0.04
CA ALA A 83 11.01 7.20 1.50
C ALA A 83 9.99 6.24 2.14
N VAL A 84 10.40 5.63 3.25
CA VAL A 84 9.51 4.86 4.12
C VAL A 84 9.07 5.79 5.24
N LEU A 85 7.78 6.08 5.28
CA LEU A 85 7.14 6.89 6.30
C LEU A 85 6.50 5.98 7.33
N SER A 86 6.61 6.30 8.62
CA SER A 86 5.63 5.82 9.59
C SER A 86 4.49 6.81 9.68
N ILE A 87 3.27 6.29 9.69
CA ILE A 87 2.05 7.09 9.76
C ILE A 87 1.13 6.61 10.88
N LYS A 88 0.52 7.55 11.58
CA LYS A 88 -0.62 7.27 12.48
C LYS A 88 -1.90 7.23 11.67
N ILE A 89 -2.82 6.36 12.07
CA ILE A 89 -4.08 6.12 11.36
C ILE A 89 -5.26 6.08 12.34
N ASP A 90 -6.47 6.23 11.83
CA ASP A 90 -7.71 5.82 12.49
C ASP A 90 -8.02 4.36 12.11
N PRO A 91 -7.83 3.39 13.03
CA PRO A 91 -8.08 1.97 12.75
C PRO A 91 -9.50 1.68 12.27
N LYS A 92 -10.49 2.48 12.69
CA LYS A 92 -11.90 2.29 12.32
C LYS A 92 -12.19 2.61 10.86
N ARG A 93 -11.27 3.31 10.20
CA ARG A 93 -11.34 3.70 8.79
C ARG A 93 -10.28 3.01 7.96
N CYS A 94 -9.75 1.89 8.45
CA CYS A 94 -8.73 1.11 7.78
C CYS A 94 -9.22 -0.31 7.51
N TRP A 95 -8.82 -0.84 6.36
CA TRP A 95 -9.13 -2.19 5.91
C TRP A 95 -7.83 -2.91 5.55
N VAL A 96 -7.73 -4.20 5.85
CA VAL A 96 -6.54 -5.02 5.55
C VAL A 96 -6.94 -6.04 4.49
N ALA A 97 -6.18 -6.10 3.41
CA ALA A 97 -6.41 -7.02 2.31
C ALA A 97 -5.13 -7.79 1.94
N ASN A 98 -5.30 -8.99 1.38
CA ASN A 98 -4.20 -9.79 0.89
C ASN A 98 -3.83 -9.37 -0.54
N GLU A 99 -2.79 -8.55 -0.69
CA GLU A 99 -2.36 -7.97 -1.96
C GLU A 99 -1.94 -9.03 -2.98
N ASN A 100 -1.50 -10.21 -2.53
CA ASN A 100 -1.10 -11.32 -3.41
C ASN A 100 -2.16 -11.71 -4.44
N TYR A 101 -3.44 -11.60 -4.09
CA TYR A 101 -4.53 -11.89 -5.03
C TYR A 101 -4.71 -10.78 -6.07
N ALA A 102 -4.50 -9.52 -5.69
CA ALA A 102 -4.55 -8.41 -6.64
C ALA A 102 -3.33 -8.45 -7.56
N ASN A 103 -2.14 -8.68 -7.02
CA ASN A 103 -0.89 -8.71 -7.78
C ASN A 103 -0.91 -9.73 -8.91
N GLN A 104 -1.46 -10.93 -8.69
CA GLN A 104 -1.60 -11.96 -9.74
C GLN A 104 -2.47 -11.54 -10.94
N ILE A 105 -3.31 -10.52 -10.78
CA ILE A 105 -4.24 -10.05 -11.81
C ILE A 105 -3.67 -8.85 -12.56
N TYR A 106 -2.68 -8.15 -11.97
CA TYR A 106 -2.21 -6.88 -12.48
C TYR A 106 -1.61 -7.00 -13.89
N GLU A 107 -0.64 -7.88 -14.10
CA GLU A 107 -0.01 -8.03 -15.43
C GLU A 107 -1.03 -8.51 -16.49
N PRO A 108 -1.85 -9.55 -16.24
CA PRO A 108 -2.92 -9.92 -17.18
C PRO A 108 -3.86 -8.76 -17.50
N TYR A 109 -4.22 -7.94 -16.51
CA TYR A 109 -5.07 -6.77 -16.72
C TYR A 109 -4.42 -5.72 -17.62
N MET A 110 -3.14 -5.43 -17.42
CA MET A 110 -2.41 -4.45 -18.24
C MET A 110 -2.17 -4.95 -19.67
N LEU A 111 -1.94 -6.26 -19.85
CA LEU A 111 -1.58 -6.84 -21.15
C LEU A 111 -2.79 -7.23 -22.01
N GLN A 112 -4.01 -7.30 -21.46
CA GLN A 112 -5.20 -7.80 -22.17
C GLN A 112 -5.56 -7.07 -23.49
N ASN A 113 -5.02 -5.87 -23.70
CA ASN A 113 -5.25 -5.06 -24.90
C ASN A 113 -4.08 -5.08 -25.89
N VAL A 114 -3.02 -5.82 -25.58
CA VAL A 114 -1.90 -6.10 -26.50
C VAL A 114 -2.25 -7.36 -27.29
N GLU A 115 -2.16 -7.30 -28.62
CA GLU A 115 -2.62 -8.36 -29.53
C GLU A 115 -2.03 -9.74 -29.19
N GLU A 116 -0.73 -9.80 -28.89
CA GLU A 116 -0.02 -11.04 -28.52
C GLU A 116 -0.52 -11.67 -27.21
N PHE A 117 -1.16 -10.90 -26.33
CA PHE A 117 -1.62 -11.33 -25.01
C PHE A 117 -3.15 -11.33 -24.88
N TYR A 118 -3.89 -11.43 -25.99
CA TYR A 118 -5.36 -11.34 -26.00
C TYR A 118 -6.04 -12.37 -25.07
N GLU A 119 -5.43 -13.55 -24.86
CA GLU A 119 -5.92 -14.61 -23.97
C GLU A 119 -5.98 -14.20 -22.49
N CYS A 120 -5.27 -13.14 -22.09
CA CYS A 120 -5.41 -12.55 -20.76
C CYS A 120 -6.86 -12.17 -20.45
N LYS A 121 -7.67 -11.79 -21.45
CA LYS A 121 -9.11 -11.50 -21.24
C LYS A 121 -9.87 -12.71 -20.69
N ASP A 122 -9.55 -13.91 -21.15
CA ASP A 122 -10.23 -15.13 -20.70
C ASP A 122 -9.73 -15.60 -19.34
N TYR A 123 -8.44 -15.42 -19.05
CA TYR A 123 -7.90 -15.58 -17.70
C TYR A 123 -8.61 -14.66 -16.70
N LEU A 124 -8.75 -13.38 -17.01
CA LEU A 124 -9.40 -12.39 -16.15
C LEU A 124 -10.88 -12.73 -15.87
N LYS A 125 -11.62 -13.19 -16.90
CA LYS A 125 -13.03 -13.60 -16.76
C LYS A 125 -13.23 -14.83 -15.88
N LYS A 126 -12.25 -15.73 -15.83
CA LYS A 126 -12.30 -16.99 -15.07
C LYS A 126 -11.53 -16.87 -13.76
N GLU A 127 -10.22 -17.08 -13.83
CA GLU A 127 -9.30 -17.08 -12.69
C GLU A 127 -9.25 -15.71 -12.00
N GLY A 128 -9.16 -14.63 -12.77
CA GLY A 128 -9.14 -13.27 -12.22
C GLY A 128 -10.36 -12.98 -11.34
N LYS A 129 -11.56 -13.35 -11.80
CA LYS A 129 -12.79 -13.19 -11.01
C LYS A 129 -12.74 -13.99 -9.69
N MET A 130 -12.22 -15.21 -9.71
CA MET A 130 -12.05 -16.02 -8.50
C MET A 130 -11.03 -15.41 -7.54
N LEU A 131 -9.93 -14.88 -8.05
CA LEU A 131 -8.91 -14.18 -7.27
C LEU A 131 -9.46 -12.91 -6.62
N LEU A 132 -10.24 -12.09 -7.34
CA LEU A 132 -10.90 -10.90 -6.77
C LEU A 132 -11.93 -11.26 -5.69
N LYS A 133 -12.67 -12.35 -5.87
CA LYS A 133 -13.55 -12.87 -4.84
C LYS A 133 -12.76 -13.25 -3.58
N LYS A 134 -11.68 -14.01 -3.73
CA LYS A 134 -10.78 -14.39 -2.61
C LYS A 134 -10.14 -13.17 -1.95
N TYR A 135 -9.74 -12.16 -2.73
CA TYR A 135 -9.22 -10.90 -2.23
C TYR A 135 -10.17 -10.27 -1.21
N TRP A 136 -11.46 -10.16 -1.55
CA TRP A 136 -12.45 -9.59 -0.64
C TRP A 136 -12.80 -10.53 0.52
N GLU A 137 -13.00 -11.83 0.26
CA GLU A 137 -13.34 -12.83 1.28
C GLU A 137 -12.25 -13.03 2.34
N THR A 138 -10.99 -12.77 2.00
CA THR A 138 -9.86 -12.89 2.94
C THR A 138 -9.44 -11.55 3.55
N SER A 139 -10.14 -10.47 3.19
CA SER A 139 -9.91 -9.13 3.71
C SER A 139 -10.79 -8.85 4.93
N LEU A 140 -10.35 -7.94 5.79
CA LEU A 140 -10.99 -7.67 7.07
C LEU A 140 -10.71 -6.24 7.54
N SER A 141 -11.51 -5.76 8.50
CA SER A 141 -11.22 -4.47 9.14
C SER A 141 -9.88 -4.49 9.86
N PHE A 142 -9.22 -3.33 9.96
CA PHE A 142 -7.96 -3.24 10.68
C PHE A 142 -8.11 -3.66 12.15
N GLU A 143 -9.18 -3.24 12.82
CA GLU A 143 -9.48 -3.64 14.21
C GLU A 143 -9.63 -5.15 14.37
N GLU A 144 -10.26 -5.83 13.40
CA GLU A 144 -10.36 -7.28 13.42
C GLU A 144 -9.00 -7.93 13.17
N ASN A 145 -8.22 -7.40 12.23
CA ASN A 145 -6.86 -7.88 12.00
C ASN A 145 -5.99 -7.78 13.26
N LEU A 146 -6.15 -6.75 14.09
CA LEU A 146 -5.41 -6.66 15.36
C LEU A 146 -5.76 -7.80 16.34
N LYS A 147 -6.94 -8.44 16.21
CA LYS A 147 -7.32 -9.58 17.04
C LYS A 147 -6.85 -10.91 16.45
N VAL A 148 -7.10 -11.13 15.15
CA VAL A 148 -6.84 -12.42 14.49
C VAL A 148 -5.45 -12.52 13.86
N ARG A 149 -4.78 -11.38 13.66
CA ARG A 149 -3.42 -11.24 13.14
C ARG A 149 -3.18 -11.96 11.82
N MET A 150 -4.06 -11.75 10.82
CA MET A 150 -3.86 -12.29 9.47
C MET A 150 -2.53 -11.80 8.87
N ASP A 151 -2.10 -10.58 9.21
CA ASP A 151 -0.81 -9.98 8.85
C ASP A 151 0.43 -10.78 9.30
N LYS A 152 0.26 -11.73 10.22
CA LYS A 152 1.33 -12.61 10.71
C LYS A 152 1.33 -13.99 10.06
N ILE A 153 0.33 -14.31 9.23
CA ILE A 153 0.23 -15.60 8.55
C ILE A 153 1.13 -15.60 7.32
N ASP A 154 1.94 -16.64 7.17
CA ASP A 154 2.80 -16.81 6.00
C ASP A 154 1.98 -16.82 4.71
N GLY A 155 2.40 -16.00 3.74
CA GLY A 155 1.71 -15.85 2.45
C GLY A 155 0.55 -14.86 2.45
N TYR A 156 0.28 -14.18 3.58
CA TYR A 156 -0.67 -13.08 3.63
C TYR A 156 0.07 -11.74 3.45
N ASP A 157 -0.04 -11.14 2.27
CA ASP A 157 0.56 -9.83 2.00
C ASP A 157 -0.39 -8.72 2.46
N ALA A 158 -0.26 -8.32 3.73
CA ALA A 158 -1.18 -7.40 4.39
C ALA A 158 -1.00 -5.95 3.95
N GLU A 159 -1.65 -5.60 2.84
CA GLU A 159 -1.84 -4.22 2.42
C GLU A 159 -2.98 -3.58 3.22
N VAL A 160 -2.70 -2.40 3.77
CA VAL A 160 -3.66 -1.58 4.52
C VAL A 160 -4.23 -0.52 3.58
N LEU A 161 -5.55 -0.56 3.42
CA LEU A 161 -6.36 0.45 2.73
C LEU A 161 -6.82 1.48 3.75
N ILE A 162 -6.20 2.64 3.73
CA ILE A 162 -6.53 3.76 4.60
C ILE A 162 -7.61 4.60 3.91
N ASN A 163 -8.81 4.63 4.47
CA ASN A 163 -9.97 5.33 3.91
C ASN A 163 -10.21 6.68 4.60
N HIS A 164 -9.13 7.40 4.89
CA HIS A 164 -9.14 8.76 5.43
C HIS A 164 -7.84 9.50 5.08
N THR A 165 -7.86 10.83 5.13
CA THR A 165 -6.66 11.67 4.97
C THR A 165 -5.74 11.53 6.18
N ILE A 166 -4.43 11.55 5.94
CA ILE A 166 -3.38 11.59 6.98
C ILE A 166 -2.89 13.02 7.12
N ALA A 167 -2.91 13.56 8.34
CA ALA A 167 -2.44 14.91 8.62
C ALA A 167 -0.88 14.97 8.64
N PRO A 168 -0.26 16.12 8.33
CA PRO A 168 1.20 16.27 8.37
C PRO A 168 1.85 15.80 9.69
N GLU A 169 1.24 16.12 10.82
CA GLU A 169 1.71 15.80 12.18
C GLU A 169 1.71 14.30 12.49
N ASP A 170 0.98 13.51 11.69
CA ASP A 170 0.90 12.07 11.81
C ASP A 170 1.93 11.35 10.93
N ILE A 171 2.81 12.08 10.24
CA ILE A 171 3.80 11.53 9.30
C ILE A 171 5.22 11.75 9.84
N GLU A 172 6.01 10.67 9.87
CA GLU A 172 7.43 10.72 10.22
C GLU A 172 8.24 9.94 9.18
N ILE A 173 9.37 10.49 8.71
CA ILE A 173 10.31 9.76 7.85
C ILE A 173 11.09 8.76 8.70
N LYS A 174 10.93 7.46 8.44
CA LYS A 174 11.77 6.43 9.06
C LYS A 174 13.05 6.19 8.27
N TYR A 175 12.92 6.05 6.96
CA TYR A 175 14.04 5.75 6.08
C TYR A 175 13.93 6.46 4.74
N ILE A 176 15.09 6.72 4.14
CA ILE A 176 15.25 7.12 2.74
C ILE A 176 15.93 5.95 2.01
N VAL A 177 15.32 5.50 0.93
CA VAL A 177 15.82 4.40 0.09
C VAL A 177 16.64 4.98 -1.04
N SER A 178 17.96 4.98 -0.85
CA SER A 178 18.94 5.55 -1.78
C SER A 178 19.82 4.45 -2.34
N ASP A 179 19.72 4.19 -3.65
CA ASP A 179 20.57 3.22 -4.35
C ASP A 179 20.62 1.86 -3.62
N HIS A 180 19.44 1.23 -3.47
CA HIS A 180 19.21 -0.03 -2.76
C HIS A 180 19.58 -0.05 -1.26
N ARG A 181 20.00 1.08 -0.67
CA ARG A 181 20.27 1.20 0.77
C ARG A 181 19.10 1.89 1.48
N MET A 182 18.68 1.31 2.59
CA MET A 182 17.70 1.91 3.50
C MET A 182 18.47 2.64 4.60
N LEU A 183 18.49 3.98 4.53
CA LEU A 183 19.22 4.84 5.47
C LEU A 183 18.24 5.61 6.33
N ASN A 184 18.45 5.66 7.65
CA ASN A 184 17.66 6.56 8.47
C ASN A 184 18.05 8.02 8.16
N VAL A 185 17.24 8.97 8.62
CA VAL A 185 17.44 10.40 8.28
C VAL A 185 18.82 10.91 8.69
N GLU A 186 19.33 10.49 9.84
CA GLU A 186 20.63 10.94 10.35
C GLU A 186 21.80 10.31 9.59
N GLU A 187 21.72 9.03 9.26
CA GLU A 187 22.68 8.36 8.38
C GLU A 187 22.72 9.01 7.00
N TRP A 188 21.55 9.31 6.43
CA TRP A 188 21.44 9.93 5.11
C TRP A 188 22.06 11.33 5.13
N LYS A 189 21.71 12.16 6.11
CA LYS A 189 22.31 13.49 6.29
C LYS A 189 23.82 13.40 6.50
N LYS A 190 24.32 12.46 7.29
CA LYS A 190 25.77 12.30 7.50
C LYS A 190 26.54 12.06 6.20
N ILE A 191 25.94 11.36 5.24
CA ILE A 191 26.57 11.06 3.95
C ILE A 191 26.43 12.24 2.97
N PHE A 192 25.24 12.84 2.86
CA PHE A 192 24.90 13.76 1.76
C PHE A 192 24.71 15.22 2.19
N CYS A 193 24.54 15.48 3.49
CA CYS A 193 24.45 16.79 4.09
C CYS A 193 25.68 17.01 4.98
N SER A 194 26.86 17.13 4.37
CA SER A 194 28.03 17.61 5.08
C SER A 194 27.75 19.01 5.65
N CYS A 195 28.01 19.18 6.94
CA CYS A 195 27.94 20.48 7.62
C CYS A 195 28.70 21.53 6.82
N ARG A 196 28.00 22.49 6.22
CA ARG A 196 28.56 23.84 6.06
C ARG A 196 28.45 24.47 7.45
N GLY A 197 29.51 24.30 8.24
CA GLY A 197 29.82 25.23 9.32
C GLY A 197 30.22 26.57 8.74
#